data_AF-W1XJB6-F1
#
_entry.id   AF-W1XJB6-F1
#
_cell.length_a   1.000
_cell.length_b   1.000
_cell.length_c   1.000
_cell.angle_alpha   90.00
_cell.angle_beta   90.00
_cell.angle_gamma   90.00
#
_symmetry.space_group_name_H-M   'P 1'
#
loop_
_entity.id
_entity.type
_entity.pdbx_description
1 polymer ?
#
loop_
_entity_poly.entity_id
_entity_poly.type
_entity_poly.pdbx_seq_one_letter_code
_entity_poly.pdbx_strand_id
1 'polypeptide(L)'
;LKGKKIAMTWAYSPSYGKPLSVPQGAIGLFTRLGMEVVLAHPEGYEVMPEVEEIAKKQAEASGGSFRRTNDMKDAFKDADIVYPKSWAPFGAMEKRTKLYGENDHEGIKALEKVLLEENGKHKDWACTEEMM
;
A
#
# COMPACT_ATOMS: atom_id res chain seq x y z
N LEU A 1 -13.45 2.50 -17.60
CA LEU A 1 -12.65 3.20 -16.57
C LEU A 1 -11.36 3.81 -17.14
N LYS A 2 -11.10 3.69 -18.45
CA LYS A 2 -9.89 4.22 -19.07
C LYS A 2 -9.73 5.72 -18.82
N GLY A 3 -8.51 6.16 -18.49
CA GLY A 3 -8.18 7.56 -18.20
C GLY A 3 -8.70 8.07 -16.84
N LYS A 4 -9.34 7.23 -16.02
CA LYS A 4 -9.68 7.60 -14.64
C LYS A 4 -8.50 7.36 -13.71
N LYS A 5 -8.23 8.31 -12.81
CA LYS A 5 -7.17 8.22 -11.81
C LYS A 5 -7.68 7.56 -10.53
N ILE A 6 -6.96 6.53 -10.07
CA ILE A 6 -7.17 5.91 -8.76
C ILE A 6 -5.93 6.06 -7.88
N ALA A 7 -6.14 6.62 -6.69
CA ALA A 7 -5.15 6.72 -5.63
C ALA A 7 -5.30 5.54 -4.65
N MET A 8 -4.55 4.46 -4.86
CA MET A 8 -4.42 3.37 -3.90
C MET A 8 -3.39 3.78 -2.86
N THR A 9 -3.84 4.22 -1.69
CA THR A 9 -2.95 4.86 -0.71
C THR A 9 -2.92 4.10 0.61
N TRP A 10 -1.79 4.17 1.30
CA TRP A 10 -1.70 3.76 2.69
C TRP A 10 -2.50 4.75 3.55
N ALA A 11 -3.03 4.27 4.66
CA ALA A 11 -3.65 5.12 5.66
C ALA A 11 -3.34 4.60 7.06
N TYR A 12 -3.31 5.51 8.03
CA TYR A 12 -3.06 5.18 9.43
C TYR A 12 -4.05 4.13 9.96
N SER A 13 -3.54 3.25 10.81
CA SER A 13 -4.32 2.26 11.53
C SER A 13 -3.70 2.01 12.91
N PRO A 14 -4.49 2.02 14.00
CA PRO A 14 -4.03 1.61 15.32
C PRO A 14 -3.85 0.10 15.44
N SER A 15 -4.21 -0.68 14.42
CA SER A 15 -3.98 -2.12 14.33
C SER A 15 -2.77 -2.41 13.44
N TYR A 16 -1.92 -3.33 13.91
CA TYR A 16 -0.74 -3.81 13.19
C TYR A 16 -1.06 -4.93 12.20
N GLY A 17 -0.08 -5.27 11.36
CA GLY A 17 -0.03 -6.59 10.71
C GLY A 17 -1.10 -6.86 9.65
N LYS A 18 -1.75 -5.83 9.11
CA LYS A 18 -2.77 -5.97 8.05
C LYS A 18 -2.12 -6.52 6.77
N PRO A 19 -2.71 -7.54 6.11
CA PRO A 19 -2.15 -8.14 4.90
C PRO A 19 -2.06 -7.16 3.72
N LEU A 20 -1.08 -7.38 2.84
CA LEU A 20 -0.87 -6.60 1.61
C LEU A 20 -1.75 -7.07 0.43
N SER A 21 -2.57 -8.11 0.62
CA SER A 21 -3.36 -8.71 -0.45
C SER A 21 -4.31 -7.71 -1.14
N VAL A 22 -4.92 -6.80 -0.38
CA VAL A 22 -5.82 -5.76 -0.92
C VAL A 22 -5.09 -4.73 -1.79
N PRO A 23 -4.06 -4.00 -1.30
CA PRO A 23 -3.34 -3.04 -2.15
C PRO A 23 -2.71 -3.73 -3.38
N GLN A 24 -2.17 -4.94 -3.22
CA GLN A 24 -1.59 -5.71 -4.33
C GLN A 24 -2.64 -6.12 -5.36
N GLY A 25 -3.79 -6.64 -4.92
CA GLY A 25 -4.89 -6.97 -5.80
C GLY A 25 -5.46 -5.75 -6.52
N ALA A 26 -5.56 -4.62 -5.81
CA ALA A 26 -6.03 -3.35 -6.38
C ALA A 26 -5.11 -2.87 -7.51
N ILE A 27 -3.80 -2.72 -7.27
CA ILE A 27 -2.88 -2.24 -8.31
C ILE A 27 -2.78 -3.23 -9.48
N GLY A 28 -2.81 -4.55 -9.21
CA GLY A 28 -2.77 -5.56 -10.27
C GLY A 28 -4.04 -5.61 -11.12
N LEU A 29 -5.20 -5.31 -10.54
CA LEU A 29 -6.47 -5.30 -11.27
C LEU A 29 -6.70 -3.97 -12.01
N PHE A 30 -6.58 -2.83 -11.32
CA PHE A 30 -6.96 -1.54 -11.91
C PHE A 30 -6.05 -1.12 -13.07
N THR A 31 -4.79 -1.54 -13.06
CA THR A 31 -3.87 -1.33 -14.19
C THR A 31 -4.28 -2.10 -15.45
N ARG A 32 -5.10 -3.16 -15.35
CA ARG A 32 -5.66 -3.86 -16.52
C ARG A 32 -6.86 -3.15 -17.13
N LEU A 33 -7.42 -2.15 -16.46
CA LEU A 33 -8.64 -1.44 -16.87
C LEU A 33 -8.34 -0.11 -17.58
N GLY A 34 -7.08 0.14 -17.96
CA GLY A 34 -6.64 1.37 -18.63
C GLY A 34 -6.65 2.60 -17.71
N MET A 35 -6.65 2.40 -16.39
CA MET A 35 -6.68 3.47 -15.40
C MET A 35 -5.29 4.07 -15.18
N GLU A 36 -5.26 5.28 -14.62
CA GLU A 36 -4.05 5.88 -14.05
C GLU A 36 -3.96 5.47 -12.58
N VAL A 37 -3.11 4.49 -12.27
CA VAL A 37 -2.99 3.92 -10.94
C VAL A 37 -1.81 4.55 -10.22
N VAL A 38 -2.07 5.20 -9.09
CA VAL A 38 -1.02 5.72 -8.20
C VAL A 38 -1.03 4.90 -6.91
N LEU A 39 0.06 4.21 -6.63
CA LEU A 39 0.32 3.57 -5.35
C LEU A 39 1.07 4.57 -4.46
N ALA A 40 0.48 4.94 -3.32
CA ALA A 40 1.13 5.86 -2.37
C ALA A 40 1.26 5.24 -0.99
N HIS A 41 2.45 5.32 -0.41
CA HIS A 41 2.68 4.85 0.97
C HIS A 41 3.92 5.52 1.58
N PRO A 42 4.06 5.56 2.91
CA PRO A 42 5.30 5.99 3.54
C PRO A 42 6.48 5.12 3.08
N GLU A 43 7.70 5.66 3.11
CA GLU A 43 8.90 4.87 2.85
C GLU A 43 8.97 3.66 3.81
N GLY A 44 9.32 2.48 3.29
CA GLY A 44 9.35 1.25 4.08
C GLY A 44 8.04 0.45 4.08
N TYR A 45 6.98 0.94 3.44
CA TYR A 45 5.69 0.24 3.28
C TYR A 45 5.51 -0.39 1.89
N GLU A 46 6.61 -0.71 1.22
CA GLU A 46 6.59 -1.32 -0.10
C GLU A 46 5.76 -2.60 -0.10
N VAL A 47 5.03 -2.80 -1.20
CA VAL A 47 4.37 -4.07 -1.50
C VAL A 47 5.37 -5.04 -2.12
N MET A 48 4.92 -6.25 -2.45
CA MET A 48 5.77 -7.22 -3.16
C MET A 48 6.29 -6.64 -4.49
N PRO A 49 7.61 -6.61 -4.74
CA PRO A 49 8.19 -6.00 -5.95
C PRO A 49 7.67 -6.62 -7.26
N GLU A 50 7.42 -7.92 -7.26
CA GLU A 50 6.84 -8.65 -8.39
C GLU A 50 5.44 -8.15 -8.76
N VAL A 51 4.65 -7.69 -7.79
CA VAL A 51 3.31 -7.14 -8.03
C VAL A 51 3.39 -5.74 -8.64
N GLU A 52 4.33 -4.89 -8.18
CA GLU A 52 4.56 -3.59 -8.82
C GLU A 52 5.00 -3.76 -10.28
N GLU A 53 5.87 -4.73 -10.56
CA GLU A 53 6.31 -5.01 -11.93
C GLU A 53 5.17 -5.54 -12.82
N ILE A 54 4.30 -6.39 -12.29
CA ILE A 54 3.08 -6.82 -12.98
C ILE A 54 2.17 -5.61 -13.26
N ALA A 55 1.93 -4.76 -12.27
CA ALA A 55 1.09 -3.57 -12.41
C ALA A 55 1.62 -2.64 -13.51
N LYS A 56 2.95 -2.42 -13.55
CA LYS A 56 3.62 -1.63 -14.60
C LYS A 56 3.38 -2.21 -15.99
N LYS A 57 3.61 -3.52 -16.19
CA LYS A 57 3.38 -4.20 -17.48
C LYS A 57 1.92 -4.15 -17.92
N GLN A 58 0.99 -4.34 -16.98
CA GLN A 58 -0.45 -4.32 -17.29
C GLN A 58 -0.94 -2.91 -17.66
N ALA A 59 -0.40 -1.87 -16.99
CA ALA A 59 -0.71 -0.49 -17.33
C ALA A 59 -0.27 -0.14 -18.76
N GLU A 60 0.95 -0.52 -19.14
CA GLU A 60 1.47 -0.34 -20.50
C GLU A 60 0.59 -1.07 -21.53
N ALA A 61 0.26 -2.34 -21.28
CA ALA A 61 -0.54 -3.15 -22.20
C ALA A 61 -2.00 -2.67 -22.34
N SER A 62 -2.59 -2.06 -21.31
CA SER A 62 -3.98 -1.58 -21.33
C SER A 62 -4.12 -0.12 -21.80
N GLY A 63 -3.00 0.60 -21.96
CA GLY A 63 -2.96 2.03 -22.25
C GLY A 63 -3.40 2.89 -21.07
N GLY A 64 -3.11 2.44 -19.84
CA GLY A 64 -3.18 3.22 -18.62
C GLY A 64 -1.79 3.66 -18.14
N SER A 65 -1.65 3.95 -16.84
CA SER A 65 -0.35 4.25 -16.23
C SER A 65 -0.26 3.67 -14.83
N PHE A 66 0.97 3.41 -14.37
CA PHE A 66 1.26 3.01 -12.99
C PHE A 66 2.46 3.79 -12.49
N ARG A 67 2.36 4.37 -11.29
CA ARG A 67 3.50 4.94 -10.58
C ARG A 67 3.36 4.79 -9.08
N ARG A 68 4.51 4.82 -8.39
CA ARG A 68 4.60 4.87 -6.93
C ARG A 68 4.98 6.28 -6.46
N THR A 69 4.52 6.67 -5.28
CA THR A 69 4.92 7.92 -4.61
C THR A 69 4.97 7.72 -3.10
N ASN A 70 5.76 8.54 -2.41
CA ASN A 70 5.78 8.63 -0.95
C ASN A 70 5.05 9.88 -0.42
N ASP A 71 4.26 10.54 -1.28
CA ASP A 71 3.43 11.69 -0.94
C ASP A 71 1.94 11.37 -1.19
N MET A 72 1.16 11.32 -0.11
CA MET A 72 -0.28 11.05 -0.18
C MET A 72 -1.05 12.16 -0.93
N LYS A 73 -0.63 13.42 -0.80
CA LYS A 73 -1.30 14.57 -1.45
C LYS A 73 -1.12 14.53 -2.95
N ASP A 74 0.07 14.15 -3.42
CA ASP A 74 0.35 13.91 -4.83
C ASP A 74 -0.55 12.82 -5.44
N ALA A 75 -0.80 11.74 -4.70
CA ALA A 75 -1.72 10.70 -5.14
C ALA A 75 -3.17 11.17 -5.20
N PHE A 76 -3.62 11.94 -4.20
CA PHE A 76 -5.00 12.44 -4.12
C PHE A 76 -5.32 13.53 -5.12
N LYS A 77 -4.35 14.40 -5.45
CA LYS A 77 -4.54 15.52 -6.37
C LYS A 77 -5.20 15.07 -7.69
N ASP A 78 -6.36 15.63 -8.02
CA ASP A 78 -7.12 15.33 -9.24
C ASP A 78 -7.53 13.84 -9.38
N ALA A 79 -7.55 13.05 -8.30
CA ALA A 79 -7.96 11.65 -8.34
C ALA A 79 -9.49 11.53 -8.52
N ASP A 80 -9.94 10.70 -9.45
CA ASP A 80 -11.37 10.37 -9.58
C ASP A 80 -11.83 9.38 -8.49
N ILE A 81 -10.91 8.55 -7.99
CA ILE A 81 -11.17 7.51 -7.00
C ILE A 81 -10.04 7.49 -5.98
N VAL A 82 -10.39 7.50 -4.69
CA VAL A 82 -9.43 7.29 -3.59
C VAL A 82 -9.72 5.97 -2.88
N TYR A 83 -8.67 5.18 -2.63
CA TYR A 83 -8.74 3.93 -1.87
C TYR A 83 -7.67 3.94 -0.75
N PRO A 84 -7.92 4.67 0.35
CA PRO A 84 -7.02 4.74 1.50
C PRO A 84 -7.20 3.54 2.43
N LYS A 85 -6.15 2.72 2.60
CA LYS A 85 -6.18 1.53 3.46
C LYS A 85 -4.81 1.21 4.03
N SER A 86 -4.75 0.87 5.31
CA SER A 86 -3.50 0.41 5.94
C SER A 86 -3.11 -1.03 5.56
N TRP A 87 -1.80 -1.29 5.47
CA TRP A 87 -1.16 -2.61 5.43
C TRP A 87 0.17 -2.60 6.19
N ALA A 88 0.71 -3.77 6.50
CA ALA A 88 2.05 -3.93 7.08
C ALA A 88 3.12 -4.03 5.98
N PRO A 89 4.35 -3.53 6.22
CA PRO A 89 5.48 -3.68 5.30
C PRO A 89 5.74 -5.12 4.86
N PHE A 90 6.07 -5.35 3.59
CA PHE A 90 6.38 -6.68 3.07
C PHE A 90 7.50 -7.36 3.87
N GLY A 91 8.63 -6.67 4.09
CA GLY A 91 9.76 -7.23 4.84
C GLY A 91 9.43 -7.58 6.31
N ALA A 92 8.50 -6.83 6.92
CA ALA A 92 8.02 -7.16 8.26
C ALA A 92 7.16 -8.44 8.26
N MET A 93 6.37 -8.66 7.22
CA MET A 93 5.57 -9.87 7.05
C MET A 93 6.45 -11.10 6.78
N GLU A 94 7.56 -10.95 6.06
CA GLU A 94 8.57 -12.01 5.92
C GLU A 94 9.18 -12.38 7.27
N LYS A 95 9.60 -11.38 8.06
CA LYS A 95 10.12 -11.61 9.41
C LYS A 95 9.10 -12.31 10.30
N ARG A 96 7.84 -11.86 10.28
CA ARG A 96 6.73 -12.49 11.02
C ARG A 96 6.54 -13.95 10.63
N THR A 97 6.66 -14.28 9.34
CA THR A 97 6.52 -15.65 8.84
C THR A 97 7.62 -16.56 9.40
N LYS A 98 8.87 -16.09 9.44
CA LYS A 98 9.99 -16.83 10.03
C LYS A 98 9.77 -17.09 11.52
N LEU A 99 9.38 -16.06 12.28
CA LEU A 99 9.12 -16.18 13.72
C LEU A 99 8.01 -17.20 14.03
N TYR A 100 6.93 -17.23 13.23
CA TYR A 100 5.92 -18.29 13.37
C TYR A 100 6.47 -19.67 13.08
N GLY A 101 7.31 -19.83 12.05
CA GLY A 101 7.96 -21.10 11.74
C GLY A 101 8.87 -21.61 12.86
N GLU A 102 9.45 -20.69 13.63
CA GLU A 102 10.30 -20.98 14.79
C GLU A 102 9.51 -21.14 16.11
N ASN A 103 8.19 -20.92 16.08
CA ASN A 103 7.33 -20.81 17.28
C ASN A 103 7.78 -19.72 18.28
N ASP A 104 8.45 -18.66 17.79
CA ASP A 104 8.92 -17.54 18.62
C ASP A 104 7.80 -16.51 18.86
N HIS A 105 6.97 -16.79 19.85
CA HIS A 105 5.87 -15.91 20.24
C HIS A 105 6.32 -14.58 20.86
N GLU A 106 7.48 -14.53 21.52
CA GLU A 106 8.00 -13.30 22.11
C GLU A 106 8.57 -12.38 21.02
N GLY A 107 9.28 -12.94 20.04
CA GLY A 107 9.71 -12.22 18.85
C GLY A 107 8.54 -11.63 18.05
N ILE A 108 7.41 -12.34 17.96
CA ILE A 108 6.18 -11.83 17.31
C ILE A 108 5.62 -10.61 18.06
N LYS A 109 5.52 -10.68 19.40
CA LYS A 109 5.06 -9.55 20.22
C LYS A 109 6.00 -8.34 20.10
N ALA A 110 7.31 -8.59 20.09
CA ALA A 110 8.30 -7.54 19.90
C ALA A 110 8.17 -6.88 18.53
N LEU A 111 7.98 -7.67 17.47
CA LEU A 111 7.74 -7.17 16.12
C LEU A 111 6.44 -6.35 16.04
N GLU A 112 5.36 -6.83 16.64
CA GLU A 112 4.09 -6.11 16.72
C GLU A 112 4.27 -4.72 17.33
N LYS A 113 4.98 -4.61 18.46
CA LYS A 113 5.24 -3.33 19.12
C LYS A 113 5.99 -2.36 18.20
N VAL A 114 7.03 -2.84 17.52
CA VAL A 114 7.79 -2.03 16.55
C VAL A 114 6.90 -1.53 15.41
N LEU A 115 6.03 -2.38 14.86
CA LEU A 115 5.14 -1.99 13.76
C LEU A 115 4.05 -1.00 14.19
N LEU A 116 3.54 -1.11 15.42
CA LEU A 116 2.61 -0.14 15.98
C LEU A 116 3.27 1.22 16.20
N GLU A 117 4.51 1.23 16.71
CA GLU A 117 5.31 2.45 16.86
C GLU A 117 5.59 3.10 15.50
N GLU A 118 5.95 2.32 14.47
CA GLU A 118 6.18 2.82 13.12
C GLU A 118 4.90 3.41 12.51
N ASN A 119 3.78 2.68 12.55
CA ASN A 119 2.48 3.21 12.11
C ASN A 119 2.14 4.54 12.80
N GLY A 120 2.50 4.65 14.09
CA GLY A 120 2.25 5.85 14.91
C GLY A 120 2.97 7.11 14.41
N LYS A 121 4.02 6.98 13.58
CA LYS A 121 4.73 8.11 12.96
C LYS A 121 4.01 8.69 11.75
N HIS A 122 3.05 7.95 11.18
CA HIS A 122 2.36 8.29 9.94
C HIS A 122 0.88 8.61 10.15
N LYS A 123 0.52 9.22 11.30
CA LYS A 123 -0.88 9.59 11.61
C LYS A 123 -1.46 10.63 10.66
N ASP A 124 -0.59 11.38 9.99
CA ASP A 124 -0.92 12.34 8.94
C ASP A 124 -1.36 11.69 7.64
N TRP A 125 -1.08 10.39 7.43
CA TRP A 125 -1.62 9.61 6.31
C TRP A 125 -3.09 9.25 6.58
N ALA A 126 -3.96 10.23 6.38
CA ALA A 126 -5.39 10.12 6.60
C ALA A 126 -6.17 10.73 5.44
N CYS A 127 -7.29 10.10 5.07
CA CYS A 127 -8.24 10.70 4.14
C CYS A 127 -9.06 11.76 4.88
N THR A 128 -8.94 13.01 4.46
CA THR A 128 -9.61 14.16 5.08
C THR A 128 -10.39 14.93 4.01
N GLU A 129 -11.37 15.73 4.45
CA GLU A 129 -12.15 16.58 3.53
C GLU A 129 -11.27 17.58 2.77
N GLU A 130 -10.20 18.09 3.38
CA GLU A 130 -9.27 19.04 2.73
C GLU A 130 -8.49 18.42 1.56
N MET A 131 -8.43 17.08 1.48
CA MET A 131 -7.71 16.36 0.43
C MET A 131 -8.60 15.91 -0.73
N MET A 132 -9.93 16.02 -0.59
CA MET A 132 -10.94 15.61 -1.59
C MET A 132 -11.48 16.83 -2.34
#